data_AF-A0AAD1GXC5-F1
#
_entry.id   AF-A0AAD1GXC5-F1
#
_cell.length_a   1.000
_cell.length_b   1.000
_cell.length_c   1.000
_cell.angle_alpha   90.00
_cell.angle_beta   90.00
_cell.angle_gamma   90.00
#
_symmetry.space_group_name_H-M   'P 1'
#
loop_
_entity.id
_entity.type
_entity.pdbx_description
1 polymer ?
#
loop_
_entity_poly.entity_id
_entity_poly.type
_entity_poly.pdbx_seq_one_letter_code
_entity_poly.pdbx_strand_id
1 'polypeptide(L)'
;MSGKLIVSVSGIGEHTLADVDAFCTQMDARGVPVSLLVAPRLKGGYRLDRDPGTVEWLVARRAGGAAILLHGYDQAATKKRRGEFATLPAHEANLRLMAADRVLEHLGLRTRLFAPPRWLASEGTVKALPRNGFRLLAELHGITDLVRHTTVRARVLGIGEGFLTEPWWCRMLVLSAERVARRGGIVRAAVAARHLRKPGPLQAMLDAVDLALLHRCTPTVYEWRPDQAVPHAA
;
A
#
# COMPACT_ATOMS: atom_id res chain seq x y z
N MET A 1 5.86 -14.74 -20.26
CA MET A 1 6.51 -13.61 -19.54
C MET A 1 6.36 -13.83 -18.05
N SER A 2 7.32 -13.39 -17.23
CA SER A 2 7.23 -13.48 -15.77
C SER A 2 6.21 -12.49 -15.23
N GLY A 3 5.43 -12.91 -14.23
CA GLY A 3 4.53 -12.01 -13.50
C GLY A 3 5.29 -10.95 -12.68
N LYS A 4 4.55 -10.13 -11.95
CA LYS A 4 5.12 -9.14 -11.02
C LYS A 4 4.64 -9.39 -9.60
N LEU A 5 5.46 -9.06 -8.62
CA LEU A 5 5.11 -9.12 -7.21
C LEU A 5 5.27 -7.73 -6.60
N ILE A 6 4.20 -7.23 -5.97
CA ILE A 6 4.21 -6.02 -5.16
C ILE A 6 3.75 -6.39 -3.75
N VAL A 7 4.58 -6.12 -2.76
CA VAL A 7 4.28 -6.31 -1.33
C VAL A 7 4.06 -4.96 -0.69
N SER A 8 2.99 -4.81 0.08
CA SER A 8 2.66 -3.54 0.73
C SER A 8 2.22 -3.68 2.18
N VAL A 9 2.58 -2.71 3.01
CA VAL A 9 2.28 -2.69 4.44
C VAL A 9 1.62 -1.36 4.81
N SER A 10 0.51 -1.41 5.54
CA SER A 10 -0.21 -0.23 6.05
C SER A 10 -0.29 -0.20 7.58
N GLY A 11 -0.73 0.92 8.16
CA GLY A 11 -0.92 1.04 9.62
C GLY A 11 0.40 1.05 10.39
N ILE A 12 1.43 1.65 9.78
CA ILE A 12 2.77 1.81 10.33
C ILE A 12 2.74 2.96 11.35
N GLY A 13 3.24 2.70 12.55
CA GLY A 13 3.45 3.69 13.60
C GLY A 13 4.24 3.08 14.76
N GLU A 14 4.53 3.88 15.79
CA GLU A 14 5.36 3.49 16.95
C GLU A 14 5.08 2.07 17.51
N HIS A 15 3.80 1.69 17.63
CA HIS A 15 3.41 0.41 18.22
C HIS A 15 3.51 -0.78 17.26
N THR A 16 3.62 -0.54 15.96
CA THR A 16 3.71 -1.60 14.94
C THR A 16 5.08 -1.63 14.28
N LEU A 17 5.94 -0.63 14.51
CA LEU A 17 7.21 -0.44 13.82
C LEU A 17 8.11 -1.68 13.90
N ALA A 18 8.25 -2.28 15.08
CA ALA A 18 9.08 -3.48 15.27
C ALA A 18 8.60 -4.68 14.43
N ASP A 19 7.29 -4.92 14.38
CA ASP A 19 6.71 -6.01 13.57
C ASP A 19 6.91 -5.73 12.07
N VAL A 20 6.77 -4.46 11.66
CA VAL A 20 6.97 -4.04 10.27
C VAL A 20 8.43 -4.16 9.86
N ASP A 21 9.36 -3.78 10.71
CA ASP A 21 10.81 -3.87 10.47
C ASP A 21 11.29 -5.33 10.38
N ALA A 22 10.79 -6.20 11.26
CA ALA A 22 11.05 -7.63 11.18
C ALA A 22 10.50 -8.24 9.87
N PHE A 23 9.29 -7.87 9.47
CA PHE A 23 8.72 -8.31 8.19
C PHE A 23 9.52 -7.78 7.00
N CYS A 24 9.93 -6.52 7.07
CA CYS A 24 10.80 -5.86 6.09
C CYS A 24 12.13 -6.59 5.92
N THR A 25 12.79 -6.98 7.02
CA THR A 25 14.02 -7.79 6.99
C THR A 25 13.80 -9.13 6.29
N GLN A 26 12.66 -9.78 6.51
CA GLN A 26 12.29 -11.02 5.80
C GLN A 26 12.09 -10.81 4.30
N MET A 27 11.59 -9.65 3.88
CA MET A 27 11.45 -9.28 2.46
C MET A 27 12.79 -8.93 1.83
N ASP A 28 13.66 -8.22 2.55
CA ASP A 28 15.01 -7.87 2.09
C ASP A 28 15.85 -9.15 1.85
N ALA A 29 15.77 -10.14 2.74
CA ALA A 29 16.40 -11.45 2.56
C ALA A 29 15.92 -12.21 1.30
N ARG A 30 14.74 -11.87 0.79
CA ARG A 30 14.15 -12.42 -0.45
C ARG A 30 14.37 -11.53 -1.67
N GLY A 31 15.04 -10.39 -1.52
CA GLY A 31 15.20 -9.39 -2.57
C GLY A 31 13.88 -8.73 -2.99
N VAL A 32 12.90 -8.64 -2.08
CA VAL A 32 11.57 -8.08 -2.36
C VAL A 32 11.47 -6.68 -1.73
N PRO A 33 11.50 -5.60 -2.52
CA PRO A 33 11.29 -4.25 -1.99
C PRO A 33 9.83 -4.07 -1.55
N VAL A 34 9.63 -3.36 -0.44
CA VAL A 34 8.30 -3.16 0.17
C VAL A 34 7.74 -1.77 -0.19
N SER A 35 6.44 -1.72 -0.47
CA SER A 35 5.68 -0.47 -0.60
C SER A 35 5.00 -0.11 0.74
N LEU A 36 5.40 0.99 1.35
CA LEU A 36 4.94 1.46 2.66
C LEU A 36 3.77 2.44 2.47
N LEU A 37 2.61 2.05 2.98
CA LEU A 37 1.36 2.82 2.89
C LEU A 37 1.23 3.69 4.15
N VAL A 38 1.66 4.94 4.03
CA VAL A 38 1.86 5.86 5.15
C VAL A 38 0.65 6.79 5.31
N ALA A 39 0.07 6.81 6.50
CA ALA A 39 -0.99 7.75 6.86
C ALA A 39 -0.45 8.75 7.89
N PRO A 40 -0.64 10.07 7.70
CA PRO A 40 -0.23 11.08 8.68
C PRO A 40 -0.87 10.88 10.07
N ARG A 41 -2.11 10.37 10.10
CA ARG A 41 -2.86 10.08 11.34
C ARG A 41 -3.49 8.71 11.27
N LEU A 42 -3.43 8.00 12.40
CA LEU A 42 -4.05 6.69 12.60
C LEU A 42 -5.03 6.74 13.78
N LYS A 43 -5.81 5.67 13.94
CA LYS A 43 -6.71 5.48 15.07
C LYS A 43 -5.97 5.58 16.41
N GLY A 44 -6.71 5.93 17.46
CA GLY A 44 -6.14 6.08 18.80
C GLY A 44 -5.39 7.39 19.04
N GLY A 45 -5.56 8.38 18.14
CA GLY A 45 -4.93 9.70 18.29
C GLY A 45 -3.47 9.76 17.82
N TYR A 46 -2.96 8.69 17.21
CA TYR A 46 -1.61 8.64 16.66
C TYR A 46 -1.40 9.69 15.57
N ARG A 47 -0.23 10.34 15.60
CA ARG A 47 0.21 11.30 14.59
C ARG A 47 1.68 11.05 14.24
N LEU A 48 1.95 10.89 12.96
CA LEU A 48 3.29 10.62 12.46
C LEU A 48 4.27 11.78 12.72
N ASP A 49 3.76 13.03 12.74
CA ASP A 49 4.57 14.22 13.05
C ASP A 49 5.03 14.31 14.52
N ARG A 50 4.58 13.39 15.38
CA ARG A 50 5.00 13.27 16.78
C ARG A 50 5.78 11.99 17.06
N ASP A 51 6.13 11.24 16.01
CA ASP A 51 6.81 9.95 16.08
C ASP A 51 8.09 9.99 15.23
N PRO A 52 9.14 10.68 15.71
CA PRO A 52 10.37 10.86 14.95
C PRO A 52 11.04 9.52 14.62
N GLY A 53 10.94 8.51 15.49
CA GLY A 53 11.52 7.19 15.25
C GLY A 53 10.92 6.49 14.03
N THR A 54 9.58 6.49 13.89
CA THR A 54 8.95 5.96 12.68
C THR A 54 9.28 6.80 11.44
N VAL A 55 9.39 8.12 11.57
CA VAL A 55 9.74 9.00 10.44
C VAL A 55 11.16 8.71 9.95
N GLU A 56 12.15 8.65 10.83
CA GLU A 56 13.54 8.31 10.50
C GLU A 56 13.63 6.94 9.82
N TRP A 57 12.91 5.95 10.35
CA TRP A 57 12.81 4.63 9.74
C TRP A 57 12.22 4.70 8.32
N LEU A 58 11.11 5.42 8.12
CA LEU A 58 10.49 5.57 6.79
C LEU A 58 11.42 6.25 5.78
N VAL A 59 12.16 7.29 6.21
CA VAL A 59 13.16 7.97 5.37
C VAL A 59 14.28 7.00 4.98
N ALA A 60 14.80 6.23 5.94
CA ALA A 60 15.84 5.23 5.67
C ALA A 60 15.36 4.13 4.71
N ARG A 61 14.15 3.58 4.92
CA ARG A 61 13.57 2.58 4.00
C ARG A 61 13.39 3.15 2.59
N ARG A 62 12.95 4.41 2.46
CA ARG A 62 12.83 5.08 1.15
C ARG A 62 14.19 5.20 0.46
N ALA A 63 15.23 5.61 1.19
CA ALA A 63 16.59 5.68 0.65
C ALA A 63 17.10 4.30 0.20
N GLY A 64 16.67 3.22 0.88
CA GLY A 64 16.91 1.83 0.50
C GLY A 64 16.02 1.27 -0.64
N GLY A 65 15.19 2.11 -1.27
CA GLY A 65 14.36 1.71 -2.43
C GLY A 65 12.91 1.31 -2.12
N ALA A 66 12.45 1.46 -0.88
CA ALA A 66 11.03 1.29 -0.57
C ALA A 66 10.19 2.40 -1.23
N ALA A 67 9.04 2.04 -1.78
CA ALA A 67 8.07 3.04 -2.23
C ALA A 67 7.25 3.55 -1.04
N ILE A 68 7.02 4.85 -0.98
CA ILE A 68 6.10 5.47 -0.02
C ILE A 68 4.85 5.91 -0.76
N LEU A 69 3.68 5.48 -0.29
CA LEU A 69 2.38 5.88 -0.81
C LEU A 69 1.60 6.57 0.29
N LEU A 70 0.94 7.67 -0.05
CA LEU A 70 0.01 8.29 0.88
C LEU A 70 -1.22 7.36 1.04
N HIS A 71 -1.54 7.04 2.29
CA HIS A 71 -2.59 6.08 2.67
C HIS A 71 -3.68 6.69 3.54
N GLY A 72 -4.24 7.80 3.06
CA GLY A 72 -5.27 8.59 3.72
C GLY A 72 -4.71 9.76 4.53
N TYR A 73 -5.58 10.50 5.22
CA TYR A 73 -5.17 11.62 6.06
C TYR A 73 -5.51 11.36 7.53
N ASP A 74 -6.77 11.05 7.83
CA ASP A 74 -7.25 10.77 9.18
C ASP A 74 -8.13 9.51 9.21
N GLN A 75 -7.47 8.37 9.44
CA GLN A 75 -8.17 7.10 9.64
C GLN A 75 -8.95 7.04 10.97
N ALA A 76 -8.68 7.95 11.92
CA ALA A 76 -9.35 8.04 13.22
C ALA A 76 -10.70 8.77 13.15
N ALA A 77 -10.82 9.78 12.29
CA ALA A 77 -12.04 10.58 12.13
C ALA A 77 -13.20 9.83 11.42
N THR A 78 -12.93 8.66 10.85
CA THR A 78 -13.96 7.88 10.14
C THR A 78 -14.87 7.07 11.07
N LYS A 79 -16.12 7.54 11.25
CA LYS A 79 -17.17 6.85 12.02
C LYS A 79 -17.81 5.63 11.32
N LYS A 80 -17.34 5.20 10.13
CA LYS A 80 -18.08 4.22 9.30
C LYS A 80 -17.24 3.01 8.86
N ARG A 81 -17.93 1.89 8.58
CA ARG A 81 -17.46 0.75 7.76
C ARG A 81 -17.07 1.15 6.32
N ARG A 82 -16.88 2.44 5.98
CA ARG A 82 -16.43 2.97 4.68
C ARG A 82 -15.11 3.73 4.85
N GLY A 83 -14.17 3.60 3.91
CA GLY A 83 -12.83 4.20 4.01
C GLY A 83 -12.94 5.70 3.85
N GLU A 84 -12.02 6.45 4.44
CA GLU A 84 -12.06 7.92 4.50
C GLU A 84 -12.40 8.55 3.15
N PHE A 85 -11.73 8.12 2.09
CA PHE A 85 -11.87 8.67 0.74
C PHE A 85 -12.96 8.01 -0.11
N ALA A 86 -13.65 6.98 0.40
CA ALA A 86 -14.59 6.18 -0.38
C ALA A 86 -15.90 6.92 -0.73
N THR A 87 -16.24 7.99 -0.01
CA THR A 87 -17.52 8.71 -0.19
C THR A 87 -17.37 10.23 -0.22
N LEU A 88 -16.15 10.76 -0.26
CA LEU A 88 -15.96 12.21 -0.13
C LEU A 88 -16.32 12.95 -1.42
N PRO A 89 -17.01 14.10 -1.31
CA PRO A 89 -17.06 15.09 -2.38
C PRO A 89 -15.67 15.58 -2.74
N ALA A 90 -15.49 16.05 -3.98
CA ALA A 90 -14.19 16.47 -4.51
C ALA A 90 -13.52 17.58 -3.68
N HIS A 91 -14.30 18.55 -3.17
CA HIS A 91 -13.77 19.66 -2.37
C HIS A 91 -13.20 19.17 -1.03
N GLU A 92 -13.93 18.30 -0.32
CA GLU A 92 -13.48 17.74 0.95
C GLU A 92 -12.28 16.80 0.77
N ALA A 93 -12.31 15.97 -0.28
CA ALA A 93 -11.16 15.14 -0.66
C ALA A 93 -9.91 15.99 -0.93
N ASN A 94 -10.06 17.11 -1.65
CA ASN A 94 -8.97 18.04 -1.94
C ASN A 94 -8.34 18.61 -0.66
N LEU A 95 -9.15 19.08 0.29
CA LEU A 95 -8.63 19.62 1.55
C LEU A 95 -7.85 18.56 2.34
N ARG A 96 -8.36 17.33 2.43
CA ARG A 96 -7.68 16.24 3.13
C ARG A 96 -6.39 15.80 2.44
N LEU A 97 -6.40 15.68 1.12
CA LEU A 97 -5.19 15.35 0.33
C LEU A 97 -4.12 16.44 0.48
N MET A 98 -4.51 17.71 0.41
CA MET A 98 -3.58 18.83 0.59
C MET A 98 -2.96 18.84 1.98
N ALA A 99 -3.78 18.63 3.02
CA ALA A 99 -3.27 18.56 4.39
C ALA A 99 -2.30 17.38 4.58
N ALA A 100 -2.64 16.23 4.00
CA ALA A 100 -1.79 15.04 4.06
C ALA A 100 -0.47 15.21 3.30
N ASP A 101 -0.50 15.75 2.08
CA ASP A 101 0.70 16.03 1.28
C ASP A 101 1.63 16.98 2.04
N ARG A 102 1.07 18.03 2.67
CA ARG A 102 1.88 18.97 3.48
C ARG A 102 2.55 18.34 4.68
N VAL A 103 1.85 17.45 5.40
CA VAL A 103 2.47 16.74 6.54
C VAL A 103 3.61 15.84 6.04
N LEU A 104 3.37 15.03 5.01
CA LEU A 104 4.44 14.17 4.48
C LEU A 104 5.59 14.97 3.86
N GLU A 105 5.32 16.11 3.23
CA GLU A 105 6.34 17.03 2.71
C GLU A 105 7.23 17.57 3.83
N HIS A 106 6.63 18.06 4.92
CA HIS A 106 7.39 18.54 6.08
C HIS A 106 8.28 17.46 6.71
N LEU A 107 7.87 16.20 6.64
CA LEU A 107 8.62 15.05 7.16
C LEU A 107 9.63 14.47 6.15
N GLY A 108 9.80 15.05 4.96
CA GLY A 108 10.69 14.50 3.92
C GLY A 108 10.16 13.25 3.20
N LEU A 109 8.90 12.91 3.42
CA LEU A 109 8.22 11.71 2.92
C LEU A 109 7.31 12.01 1.72
N ARG A 110 7.45 13.19 1.09
CA ARG A 110 6.60 13.60 -0.04
C ARG A 110 6.58 12.54 -1.14
N THR A 111 5.37 12.19 -1.59
CA THR A 111 5.12 11.17 -2.62
C THR A 111 4.05 11.62 -3.60
N ARG A 112 4.11 11.08 -4.83
CA ARG A 112 3.10 11.26 -5.87
C ARG A 112 2.22 10.03 -6.08
N LEU A 113 2.34 9.06 -5.17
CA LEU A 113 1.61 7.80 -5.21
C LEU A 113 0.55 7.79 -4.10
N PHE A 114 -0.65 7.36 -4.44
CA PHE A 114 -1.76 7.30 -3.49
C PHE A 114 -2.40 5.91 -3.48
N ALA A 115 -2.63 5.37 -2.28
CA ALA A 115 -3.44 4.18 -2.07
C ALA A 115 -4.53 4.54 -1.06
N PRO A 116 -5.82 4.63 -1.42
CA PRO A 116 -6.84 4.98 -0.44
C PRO A 116 -6.92 3.94 0.70
N PRO A 117 -7.23 4.35 1.94
CA PRO A 117 -7.58 3.43 3.01
C PRO A 117 -8.65 2.44 2.55
N ARG A 118 -8.39 1.15 2.77
CA ARG A 118 -9.28 0.05 2.35
C ARG A 118 -9.55 0.00 0.85
N TRP A 119 -8.64 0.58 0.06
CA TRP A 119 -8.54 0.41 -1.39
C TRP A 119 -9.70 0.98 -2.21
N LEU A 120 -10.43 1.97 -1.66
CA LEU A 120 -11.60 2.58 -2.29
C LEU A 120 -11.48 4.11 -2.32
N ALA A 121 -11.50 4.71 -3.51
CA ALA A 121 -11.61 6.15 -3.70
C ALA A 121 -12.97 6.51 -4.32
N SER A 122 -13.58 7.61 -3.88
CA SER A 122 -14.72 8.22 -4.56
C SER A 122 -14.30 8.87 -5.87
N GLU A 123 -15.23 9.08 -6.81
CA GLU A 123 -14.94 9.87 -8.01
C GLU A 123 -14.41 11.28 -7.69
N GLY A 124 -14.93 11.88 -6.61
CA GLY A 124 -14.44 13.18 -6.13
C GLY A 124 -12.97 13.13 -5.71
N THR A 125 -12.55 12.05 -5.04
CA THR A 125 -11.15 11.81 -4.69
C THR A 125 -10.30 11.61 -5.94
N VAL A 126 -10.73 10.77 -6.87
CA VAL A 126 -10.01 10.53 -8.14
C VAL A 126 -9.78 11.84 -8.89
N LYS A 127 -10.80 12.72 -8.96
CA LYS A 127 -10.70 14.04 -9.58
C LYS A 127 -9.78 15.02 -8.81
N ALA A 128 -9.67 14.88 -7.50
CA ALA A 128 -8.84 15.75 -6.65
C ALA A 128 -7.35 15.34 -6.66
N LEU A 129 -7.02 14.08 -6.89
CA LEU A 129 -5.65 13.57 -6.83
C LEU A 129 -4.66 14.32 -7.77
N PRO A 130 -4.93 14.48 -9.08
CA PRO A 130 -4.00 15.18 -9.98
C PRO A 130 -3.74 16.63 -9.57
N ARG A 131 -4.77 17.31 -9.04
CA ARG A 131 -4.71 18.71 -8.56
C ARG A 131 -3.76 18.87 -7.38
N ASN A 132 -3.58 17.82 -6.59
CA ASN A 132 -2.64 17.77 -5.46
C ASN A 132 -1.29 17.15 -5.86
N GLY A 133 -1.03 16.98 -7.16
CA GLY A 133 0.25 16.50 -7.67
C GLY A 133 0.39 14.97 -7.71
N PHE A 134 -0.61 14.20 -7.28
CA PHE A 134 -0.55 12.74 -7.40
C PHE A 134 -0.59 12.30 -8.86
N ARG A 135 0.07 11.17 -9.15
CA ARG A 135 0.29 10.64 -10.50
C ARG A 135 -0.14 9.18 -10.63
N LEU A 136 -0.17 8.45 -9.52
CA LEU A 136 -0.60 7.05 -9.50
C LEU A 136 -1.58 6.81 -8.36
N LEU A 137 -2.64 6.08 -8.69
CA LEU A 137 -3.69 5.64 -7.78
C LEU A 137 -3.71 4.10 -7.73
N ALA A 138 -3.48 3.52 -6.55
CA ALA A 138 -3.51 2.08 -6.32
C ALA A 138 -4.80 1.69 -5.58
N GLU A 139 -5.80 1.18 -6.29
CA GLU A 139 -7.10 0.74 -5.75
C GLU A 139 -7.19 -0.78 -5.66
N LEU A 140 -8.34 -1.27 -5.19
CA LEU A 140 -8.57 -2.70 -4.94
C LEU A 140 -8.37 -3.55 -6.19
N HIS A 141 -8.80 -3.06 -7.35
CA HIS A 141 -8.86 -3.82 -8.60
C HIS A 141 -7.86 -3.38 -9.66
N GLY A 142 -7.12 -2.29 -9.42
CA GLY A 142 -6.17 -1.81 -10.41
C GLY A 142 -5.22 -0.75 -9.90
N ILE A 143 -4.25 -0.45 -10.76
CA ILE A 143 -3.24 0.59 -10.61
C ILE A 143 -3.47 1.56 -11.76
N THR A 144 -3.87 2.78 -11.44
CA THR A 144 -4.26 3.80 -12.42
C THR A 144 -3.17 4.85 -12.52
N ASP A 145 -2.67 5.06 -13.73
CA ASP A 145 -1.93 6.26 -14.11
C ASP A 145 -2.91 7.42 -14.25
N LEU A 146 -2.77 8.42 -13.37
CA LEU A 146 -3.66 9.57 -13.35
C LEU A 146 -3.34 10.59 -14.45
N VAL A 147 -2.14 10.53 -15.04
CA VAL A 147 -1.72 11.41 -16.14
C VAL A 147 -2.12 10.81 -17.48
N ARG A 148 -1.86 9.51 -17.66
CA ARG A 148 -2.14 8.79 -18.92
C ARG A 148 -3.55 8.22 -19.00
N HIS A 149 -4.29 8.26 -17.89
CA HIS A 149 -5.63 7.67 -17.76
C HIS A 149 -5.69 6.18 -18.11
N THR A 150 -4.59 5.46 -17.89
CA THR A 150 -4.50 4.01 -18.12
C THR A 150 -4.56 3.26 -16.81
N THR A 151 -5.34 2.17 -16.76
CA THR A 151 -5.44 1.31 -15.58
C THR A 151 -4.95 -0.09 -15.90
N VAL A 152 -3.98 -0.57 -15.12
CA VAL A 152 -3.59 -1.99 -15.11
C VAL A 152 -4.47 -2.72 -14.10
N ARG A 153 -5.20 -3.73 -14.58
CA ARG A 153 -6.05 -4.55 -13.72
C ARG A 153 -5.20 -5.54 -12.93
N ALA A 154 -5.23 -5.40 -11.62
CA ALA A 154 -4.53 -6.28 -10.69
C ALA A 154 -5.21 -6.16 -9.33
N ARG A 155 -5.84 -7.23 -8.86
CA ARG A 155 -6.56 -7.20 -7.58
C ARG A 155 -5.59 -7.33 -6.40
N VAL A 156 -5.81 -6.54 -5.35
CA VAL A 156 -5.09 -6.68 -4.07
C VAL A 156 -5.55 -7.96 -3.34
N LEU A 157 -4.57 -8.74 -2.91
CA LEU A 157 -4.70 -9.89 -2.03
C LEU A 157 -4.23 -9.48 -0.64
N GLY A 158 -5.17 -9.14 0.24
CA GLY A 158 -4.85 -8.45 1.49
C GLY A 158 -5.24 -9.16 2.78
N ILE A 159 -4.58 -8.79 3.87
CA ILE A 159 -4.96 -9.11 5.26
C ILE A 159 -5.12 -7.81 6.05
N GLY A 160 -6.29 -7.60 6.67
CA GLY A 160 -6.63 -6.32 7.31
C GLY A 160 -7.10 -5.25 6.30
N GLU A 161 -7.24 -3.99 6.71
CA GLU A 161 -7.77 -2.89 5.85
C GLU A 161 -9.06 -3.22 5.07
N GLY A 162 -9.97 -3.97 5.69
CA GLY A 162 -11.23 -4.42 5.05
C GLY A 162 -11.22 -5.87 4.57
N PHE A 163 -10.08 -6.55 4.64
CA PHE A 163 -9.95 -8.00 4.44
C PHE A 163 -10.03 -8.78 5.77
N LEU A 164 -10.41 -10.04 5.64
CA LEU A 164 -10.49 -11.02 6.73
C LEU A 164 -9.09 -11.45 7.21
N THR A 165 -9.03 -12.11 8.37
CA THR A 165 -7.75 -12.49 9.03
C THR A 165 -7.74 -13.93 9.55
N GLU A 166 -8.84 -14.66 9.34
CA GLU A 166 -9.07 -16.02 9.78
C GLU A 166 -8.18 -17.01 9.00
N PRO A 167 -7.85 -18.19 9.57
CA PRO A 167 -6.95 -19.15 8.93
C PRO A 167 -7.38 -19.56 7.51
N TRP A 168 -8.67 -19.73 7.27
CA TRP A 168 -9.19 -20.07 5.95
C TRP A 168 -8.95 -18.93 4.93
N TRP A 169 -9.01 -17.67 5.36
CA TRP A 169 -8.72 -16.51 4.51
C TRP A 169 -7.24 -16.43 4.16
N CYS A 170 -6.37 -16.67 5.15
CA CYS A 170 -4.94 -16.76 4.96
C CYS A 170 -4.59 -17.81 3.88
N ARG A 171 -5.20 -18.99 3.95
CA ARG A 171 -5.07 -20.03 2.92
C ARG A 171 -5.57 -19.55 1.55
N MET A 172 -6.72 -18.88 1.51
CA MET A 172 -7.27 -18.35 0.25
C MET A 172 -6.40 -17.27 -0.39
N LEU A 173 -5.73 -16.44 0.42
CA LEU A 173 -4.77 -15.45 -0.05
C LEU A 173 -3.60 -16.14 -0.75
N VAL A 174 -2.98 -17.14 -0.10
CA VAL A 174 -1.84 -17.91 -0.65
C VAL A 174 -2.24 -18.58 -1.97
N LEU A 175 -3.36 -19.30 -2.02
CA LEU A 175 -3.86 -19.95 -3.24
C LEU A 175 -4.19 -18.95 -4.36
N SER A 176 -4.63 -17.75 -4.01
CA SER A 176 -4.91 -16.70 -4.99
C SER A 176 -3.63 -16.08 -5.53
N ALA A 177 -2.61 -15.89 -4.69
CA ALA A 177 -1.30 -15.38 -5.09
C ALA A 177 -0.64 -16.35 -6.08
N GLU A 178 -0.62 -17.65 -5.76
CA GLU A 178 -0.11 -18.70 -6.64
C GLU A 178 -0.83 -18.70 -7.99
N ARG A 179 -2.18 -18.65 -7.98
CA ARG A 179 -2.97 -18.65 -9.22
C ARG A 179 -2.64 -17.45 -10.11
N VAL A 180 -2.46 -16.26 -9.53
CA VAL A 180 -2.10 -15.05 -10.27
C VAL A 180 -0.68 -15.15 -10.81
N ALA A 181 0.27 -15.61 -9.98
CA ALA A 181 1.67 -15.78 -10.35
C ALA A 181 1.85 -16.77 -11.50
N ARG A 182 1.20 -17.94 -11.42
CA ARG A 182 1.22 -18.98 -12.46
C ARG A 182 0.70 -18.49 -13.81
N ARG A 183 -0.20 -17.50 -13.81
CA ARG A 183 -0.77 -16.89 -15.02
C ARG A 183 0.06 -15.72 -15.55
N GLY A 184 1.21 -15.40 -14.95
CA GLY A 184 2.03 -14.24 -15.35
C GLY A 184 1.43 -12.90 -14.94
N GLY A 185 0.46 -12.88 -14.02
CA GLY A 185 -0.19 -11.66 -13.57
C GLY A 185 0.62 -10.86 -12.54
N ILE A 186 0.03 -9.76 -12.05
CA ILE A 186 0.60 -8.95 -10.97
C ILE A 186 0.00 -9.40 -9.63
N VAL A 187 0.81 -10.03 -8.80
CA VAL A 187 0.49 -10.36 -7.40
C VAL A 187 0.66 -9.11 -6.55
N ARG A 188 -0.43 -8.60 -6.00
CA ARG A 188 -0.43 -7.44 -5.09
C ARG A 188 -0.76 -7.91 -3.68
N ALA A 189 0.25 -8.30 -2.91
CA ALA A 189 0.09 -8.75 -1.53
C ALA A 189 0.09 -7.54 -0.57
N ALA A 190 -0.88 -7.46 0.33
CA ALA A 190 -1.00 -6.35 1.26
C ALA A 190 -1.31 -6.80 2.69
N VAL A 191 -0.72 -6.15 3.69
CA VAL A 191 -0.99 -6.48 5.10
C VAL A 191 -1.06 -5.23 5.96
N ALA A 192 -2.05 -5.17 6.85
CA ALA A 192 -2.07 -4.16 7.91
C ALA A 192 -1.12 -4.59 9.02
N ALA A 193 -0.20 -3.70 9.42
CA ALA A 193 0.93 -4.00 10.30
C ALA A 193 0.54 -4.70 11.61
N ARG A 194 -0.57 -4.31 12.24
CA ARG A 194 -1.10 -4.95 13.46
C ARG A 194 -1.34 -6.46 13.35
N HIS A 195 -1.42 -7.00 12.13
CA HIS A 195 -1.61 -8.43 11.89
C HIS A 195 -0.28 -9.18 11.73
N LEU A 196 0.84 -8.51 11.51
CA LEU A 196 2.17 -9.13 11.38
C LEU A 196 2.62 -9.82 12.68
N ARG A 197 2.20 -9.32 13.85
CA ARG A 197 2.45 -10.00 15.13
C ARG A 197 1.76 -11.35 15.29
N LYS A 198 0.82 -11.69 14.40
CA LYS A 198 0.08 -12.95 14.46
C LYS A 198 0.75 -13.96 13.51
N PRO A 199 1.08 -15.18 13.98
CA PRO A 199 1.85 -16.13 13.17
C PRO A 199 1.10 -16.55 11.88
N GLY A 200 -0.22 -16.73 11.93
CA GLY A 200 -1.01 -17.11 10.75
C GLY A 200 -0.95 -16.10 9.60
N PRO A 201 -1.36 -14.83 9.81
CA PRO A 201 -1.20 -13.76 8.83
C PRO A 201 0.23 -13.54 8.33
N LEU A 202 1.21 -13.58 9.24
CA LEU A 202 2.62 -13.43 8.87
C LEU A 202 3.05 -14.55 7.92
N GLN A 203 2.83 -15.81 8.31
CA GLN A 203 3.20 -16.96 7.50
C GLN A 203 2.51 -16.93 6.13
N ALA A 204 1.23 -16.58 6.08
CA ALA A 204 0.49 -16.48 4.83
C ALA A 204 1.07 -15.41 3.87
N MET A 205 1.56 -14.30 4.41
CA MET A 205 2.26 -13.29 3.60
C MET A 205 3.60 -13.82 3.08
N LEU A 206 4.37 -14.53 3.91
CA LEU A 206 5.63 -15.15 3.50
C LEU A 206 5.40 -16.21 2.41
N ASP A 207 4.44 -17.12 2.62
CA ASP A 207 4.09 -18.17 1.67
C ASP A 207 3.62 -17.60 0.32
N ALA A 208 2.82 -16.53 0.34
CA ALA A 208 2.36 -15.86 -0.88
C ALA A 208 3.51 -15.22 -1.66
N VAL A 209 4.50 -14.65 -0.96
CA VAL A 209 5.71 -14.10 -1.56
C VAL A 209 6.57 -15.22 -2.14
N ASP A 210 6.83 -16.27 -1.36
CA ASP A 210 7.69 -17.39 -1.75
C ASP A 210 7.11 -18.14 -2.97
N LEU A 211 5.78 -18.33 -3.04
CA LEU A 211 5.12 -18.89 -4.22
C LEU A 211 5.17 -17.97 -5.44
N ALA A 212 5.05 -16.66 -5.27
CA ALA A 212 5.19 -15.72 -6.38
C ALA A 212 6.60 -15.74 -6.95
N LEU A 213 7.62 -15.80 -6.08
CA LEU A 213 9.04 -15.94 -6.46
C LEU A 213 9.33 -17.29 -7.13
N LEU A 214 8.76 -18.39 -6.62
CA LEU A 214 8.85 -19.72 -7.24
C LEU A 214 8.33 -19.71 -8.69
N HIS A 215 7.25 -18.98 -8.94
CA HIS A 215 6.70 -18.75 -10.29
C HIS A 215 7.42 -17.65 -11.07
N ARG A 216 8.62 -17.25 -10.63
CA ARG A 216 9.50 -16.27 -11.27
C ARG A 216 8.89 -14.89 -11.42
N CYS A 217 7.95 -14.49 -10.55
CA CYS A 217 7.47 -13.12 -10.54
C CYS A 217 8.61 -12.16 -10.20
N THR A 218 8.77 -11.08 -10.97
CA THR A 218 9.78 -10.05 -10.67
C THR A 218 9.27 -9.17 -9.54
N PRO A 219 9.98 -9.07 -8.40
CA PRO A 219 9.65 -8.13 -7.34
C PRO A 219 9.72 -6.68 -7.83
N THR A 220 8.76 -5.86 -7.42
CA THR A 220 8.71 -4.44 -7.76
C THR A 220 7.87 -3.69 -6.72
N VAL A 221 7.88 -2.36 -6.81
CA VAL A 221 7.08 -1.49 -5.95
C VAL A 221 6.08 -0.72 -6.80
N TYR A 222 5.12 -0.04 -6.15
CA TYR A 222 4.36 0.98 -6.87
C TYR A 222 5.32 2.12 -7.25
N GLU A 223 5.39 2.43 -8.54
CA GLU A 223 6.23 3.48 -9.06
C GLU A 223 5.52 4.16 -10.23
N TRP A 224 5.70 5.48 -10.35
CA TRP A 224 5.27 6.23 -11.52
C TRP A 224 6.49 6.89 -12.15
N ARG A 225 6.73 6.62 -13.43
CA ARG A 225 7.83 7.20 -14.21
C ARG A 225 7.28 8.01 -15.37
N PRO A 226 7.81 9.23 -15.64
CA PRO A 226 7.36 10.06 -16.76
C PRO A 226 7.46 9.39 -18.12
N ASP A 227 8.45 8.50 -18.29
CA ASP A 227 8.76 7.87 -19.59
C ASP A 227 8.27 6.42 -19.71
N GLN A 228 7.73 5.83 -18.63
CA GLN A 228 7.27 4.44 -18.64
C GLN A 228 5.81 4.34 -18.24
N ALA A 229 5.02 3.66 -19.08
CA ALA A 229 3.67 3.25 -18.72
C ALA A 229 3.68 2.39 -17.45
N VAL A 230 2.58 2.39 -16.69
CA VAL A 230 2.44 1.55 -15.49
C VAL A 230 2.76 0.10 -15.86
N PRO A 231 3.55 -0.63 -15.05
CA PRO A 231 3.95 -1.99 -15.38
C PRO A 231 2.72 -2.85 -15.74
N HIS A 232 2.67 -3.30 -16.98
CA HIS A 232 1.59 -4.14 -17.49
C HIS A 232 1.74 -5.58 -16.99
N ALA A 233 0.60 -6.21 -16.68
CA ALA A 233 0.52 -7.66 -16.63
C ALA A 233 0.57 -8.17 -18.08
N ALA A 234 1.49 -9.10 -18.35
CA ALA A 234 1.56 -9.79 -19.63
C ALA A 234 0.37 -10.75 -19.83
#